data_AF-A0A257LME7-F1
#
_entry.id   AF-A0A257LME7-F1
#
_cell.length_a   1.000
_cell.length_b   1.000
_cell.length_c   1.000
_cell.angle_alpha   90.00
_cell.angle_beta   90.00
_cell.angle_gamma   90.00
#
_symmetry.space_group_name_H-M   'P 1'
#
loop_
_entity.id
_entity.type
_entity.pdbx_description
1 polymer ?
#
loop_
_entity_poly.entity_id
_entity_poly.type
_entity_poly.pdbx_seq_one_letter_code
_entity_poly.pdbx_strand_id
1 'polypeptide(L)'
;MPPLTHAPAMEHLMGHPPTLQSPDHTAAAGSDLPHATWPAVSQLLAARGARGASAWLKTGVRQLRAQPHRQPLLQALRQHPAWARLFARDPRYFHCASSHFIDRRHGMGQRITAMAADLHAAAAALGPALAERIGSGQPLRLWSLNDDVHLQLGLNDCSYHEGLWALSLRDNAGRRLYYVSLSFRDGQAVLVPTLQGPAGGEDDARTVIRTLTKQADGLRPQALLLAALRAACTAWRVQHLAGIAPEHHVKGRWNLRKNRLRFDYPGFWQEQGGHPAADGHWTLPVVLASRAPEDAPSNKRAMYRRRQALLDAMAADVQRALSGASAPSEALSLAA
;
A
#
# COMPACT_ATOMS: atom_id res chain seq x y z
N MET A 1 26.46 32.00 36.24
CA MET A 1 26.22 31.39 34.93
C MET A 1 27.42 30.53 34.54
N PRO A 2 27.31 29.20 34.55
CA PRO A 2 28.23 28.30 33.85
C PRO A 2 27.59 27.81 32.53
N PRO A 3 28.39 27.33 31.54
CA PRO A 3 27.90 27.02 30.21
C PRO A 3 27.21 25.64 30.17
N LEU A 4 26.09 25.58 29.46
CA LEU A 4 25.35 24.37 29.13
C LEU A 4 26.20 23.48 28.21
N THR A 5 26.54 22.30 28.72
CA THR A 5 27.14 21.20 27.99
C THR A 5 26.15 20.67 26.94
N HIS A 6 26.58 20.63 25.68
CA HIS A 6 25.87 19.99 24.58
C HIS A 6 25.68 18.50 24.85
N ALA A 7 24.43 18.05 24.95
CA ALA A 7 24.08 16.63 24.83
C ALA A 7 24.12 16.21 23.36
N PRO A 8 24.68 15.03 23.01
CA PRO A 8 24.83 14.62 21.63
C PRO A 8 23.49 14.23 21.00
N ALA A 9 23.34 14.58 19.72
CA ALA A 9 22.19 14.24 18.90
C ALA A 9 22.03 12.71 18.78
N MET A 10 20.87 12.19 19.19
CA MET A 10 20.47 10.80 18.93
C MET A 10 20.06 10.63 17.46
N GLU A 11 21.03 10.66 16.56
CA GLU A 11 20.91 10.11 15.20
C GLU A 11 20.96 8.58 15.26
N HIS A 12 19.85 7.92 15.60
CA HIS A 12 19.66 6.50 15.25
C HIS A 12 18.19 6.08 15.38
N LEU A 13 17.41 6.28 14.32
CA LEU A 13 16.17 5.53 14.04
C LEU A 13 15.64 5.80 12.61
N MET A 14 16.55 5.82 11.64
CA MET A 14 16.22 5.61 10.23
C MET A 14 16.96 4.35 9.77
N GLY A 15 16.40 3.19 10.14
CA GLY A 15 16.77 1.95 9.46
C GLY A 15 16.40 2.11 7.98
N HIS A 16 17.39 2.09 7.10
CA HIS A 16 17.18 1.89 5.68
C HIS A 16 16.26 0.69 5.47
N PRO A 17 15.34 0.70 4.48
CA PRO A 17 14.62 -0.51 4.13
C PRO A 17 15.68 -1.56 3.72
N PRO A 18 15.69 -2.76 4.33
CA PRO A 18 16.58 -3.80 3.85
C PRO A 18 16.20 -4.12 2.41
N THR A 19 17.17 -4.05 1.51
CA THR A 19 17.11 -4.61 0.17
C THR A 19 16.64 -6.05 0.29
N LEU A 20 15.58 -6.43 -0.42
CA LEU A 20 15.18 -7.82 -0.56
C LEU A 20 16.31 -8.55 -1.30
N GLN A 21 17.28 -9.09 -0.56
CA GLN A 21 18.23 -10.05 -1.11
C GLN A 21 17.46 -11.36 -1.34
N SER A 22 17.48 -11.82 -2.60
CA SER A 22 17.00 -13.14 -3.00
C SER A 22 17.83 -14.22 -2.32
N PRO A 23 17.23 -15.20 -1.62
CA PRO A 23 17.90 -16.44 -1.34
C PRO A 23 17.62 -17.43 -2.48
N ASP A 24 18.69 -17.97 -3.07
CA ASP A 24 18.65 -19.20 -3.86
C ASP A 24 18.15 -20.34 -2.95
N HIS A 25 16.92 -20.78 -3.17
CA HIS A 25 16.43 -22.05 -2.67
C HIS A 25 15.67 -22.76 -3.79
N THR A 26 16.35 -23.75 -4.37
CA THR A 26 15.74 -24.88 -5.06
C THR A 26 14.75 -25.55 -4.10
N ALA A 27 13.48 -25.20 -4.20
CA ALA A 27 12.41 -25.83 -3.44
C ALA A 27 11.98 -27.12 -4.14
N ALA A 28 12.30 -28.25 -3.52
CA ALA A 28 11.67 -29.52 -3.83
C ALA A 28 10.15 -29.39 -3.64
N ALA A 29 9.40 -29.79 -4.66
CA ALA A 29 7.95 -29.92 -4.61
C ALA A 29 7.60 -31.05 -3.62
N GLY A 30 7.15 -30.67 -2.42
CA GLY A 30 6.67 -31.56 -1.37
C GLY A 30 5.47 -30.92 -0.69
N SER A 31 4.33 -31.59 -0.80
CA SER A 31 3.04 -31.25 -0.22
C SER A 31 3.07 -31.31 1.31
N ASP A 32 3.24 -30.16 1.95
CA ASP A 32 2.63 -29.82 3.24
C ASP A 32 2.78 -28.31 3.46
N LEU A 33 1.70 -27.57 3.23
CA LEU A 33 1.71 -26.15 3.58
C LEU A 33 1.78 -26.07 5.11
N PRO A 34 2.82 -25.44 5.71
CA PRO A 34 2.88 -25.31 7.15
C PRO A 34 1.60 -24.64 7.62
N HIS A 35 0.86 -25.28 8.53
CA HIS A 35 -0.32 -24.69 9.12
C HIS A 35 0.07 -23.30 9.63
N ALA A 36 -0.60 -22.25 9.15
CA ALA A 36 -0.29 -20.90 9.58
C ALA A 36 -0.46 -20.83 11.11
N THR A 37 0.66 -20.74 11.83
CA THR A 37 0.72 -20.59 13.29
C THR A 37 1.20 -19.20 13.64
N TRP A 38 0.76 -18.70 14.79
CA TRP A 38 1.25 -17.43 15.28
C TRP A 38 2.74 -17.55 15.69
N PRO A 39 3.65 -16.66 15.21
CA PRO A 39 5.07 -16.77 15.49
C PRO A 39 5.43 -16.62 16.97
N ALA A 40 6.54 -17.25 17.38
CA ALA A 40 7.11 -17.08 18.72
C ALA A 40 7.57 -15.62 18.96
N VAL A 41 7.71 -15.23 20.23
CA VAL A 41 8.17 -13.88 20.61
C VAL A 41 9.54 -13.58 20.00
N SER A 42 10.46 -14.55 20.01
CA SER A 42 11.78 -14.44 19.41
C SER A 42 11.72 -14.15 17.90
N GLN A 43 10.86 -14.85 17.15
CA GLN A 43 10.68 -14.63 15.71
C GLN A 43 10.13 -13.23 15.41
N LEU A 44 9.15 -12.76 16.19
CA LEU A 44 8.61 -11.39 16.03
C LEU A 44 9.67 -10.31 16.35
N LEU A 45 10.51 -10.54 17.36
CA LEU A 45 11.59 -9.62 17.72
C LEU A 45 12.67 -9.58 16.64
N ALA A 46 13.11 -10.74 16.17
CA ALA A 46 14.10 -10.88 15.11
C ALA A 46 13.65 -10.19 13.83
N ALA A 47 12.41 -10.46 13.37
CA ALA A 47 11.86 -9.85 12.17
C ALA A 47 11.78 -8.32 12.26
N ARG A 48 11.64 -7.76 13.48
CA ARG A 48 11.60 -6.31 13.73
C ARG A 48 12.96 -5.68 14.03
N GLY A 49 14.02 -6.47 14.15
CA GLY A 49 15.33 -6.00 14.64
C GLY A 49 15.29 -5.47 16.09
N ALA A 50 14.30 -5.86 16.90
CA ALA A 50 14.13 -5.38 18.27
C ALA A 50 14.89 -6.26 19.27
N ARG A 51 15.63 -5.65 20.19
CA ARG A 51 16.45 -6.34 21.21
C ARG A 51 16.17 -5.81 22.62
N GLY A 52 16.56 -6.61 23.62
CA GLY A 52 16.48 -6.24 25.04
C GLY A 52 15.21 -6.67 25.77
N ALA A 53 15.30 -6.73 27.11
CA ALA A 53 14.26 -7.27 27.98
C ALA A 53 12.92 -6.51 27.88
N SER A 54 12.95 -5.18 27.75
CA SER A 54 11.73 -4.37 27.58
C SER A 54 10.97 -4.71 26.30
N ALA A 55 11.69 -4.91 25.18
CA ALA A 55 11.08 -5.28 23.91
C ALA A 55 10.48 -6.69 23.97
N TRP A 56 11.17 -7.61 24.65
CA TRP A 56 10.70 -8.96 24.88
C TRP A 56 9.42 -8.96 25.72
N LEU A 57 9.41 -8.29 26.88
CA LEU A 57 8.24 -8.16 27.75
C LEU A 57 7.05 -7.54 27.02
N LYS A 58 7.24 -6.39 26.35
CA LYS A 58 6.17 -5.71 25.59
C LYS A 58 5.61 -6.59 24.48
N THR A 59 6.46 -7.37 23.81
CA THR A 59 6.02 -8.28 22.74
C THR A 59 5.30 -9.49 23.31
N GLY A 60 5.79 -10.07 24.41
CA GLY A 60 5.15 -11.18 25.12
C GLY A 60 3.76 -10.81 25.66
N VAL A 61 3.63 -9.68 26.37
CA VAL A 61 2.33 -9.18 26.84
C VAL A 61 1.36 -8.97 25.68
N ARG A 62 1.83 -8.39 24.57
CA ARG A 62 1.00 -8.20 23.37
C ARG A 62 0.58 -9.53 22.76
N GLN A 63 1.48 -10.51 22.71
CA GLN A 63 1.18 -11.85 22.23
C GLN A 63 0.08 -12.51 23.07
N LEU A 64 0.18 -12.47 24.40
CA LEU A 64 -0.84 -13.01 25.30
C LEU A 64 -2.19 -12.34 25.07
N ARG A 65 -2.22 -11.01 25.01
CA ARG A 65 -3.45 -10.23 24.73
C ARG A 65 -4.04 -10.50 23.34
N ALA A 66 -3.21 -10.89 22.38
CA ALA A 66 -3.67 -11.21 21.03
C ALA A 66 -4.32 -12.59 20.94
N GLN A 67 -4.01 -13.54 21.84
CA GLN A 67 -4.49 -14.93 21.79
C GLN A 67 -5.99 -15.10 21.50
N PRO A 68 -6.92 -14.44 22.23
CA PRO A 68 -8.35 -14.62 21.98
C PRO A 68 -8.80 -14.09 20.61
N HIS A 69 -7.98 -13.29 19.93
CA HIS A 69 -8.32 -12.64 18.67
C HIS A 69 -7.60 -13.23 17.45
N ARG A 70 -6.76 -14.27 17.60
CA ARG A 70 -5.91 -14.75 16.49
C ARG A 70 -6.67 -15.50 15.40
N GLN A 71 -7.79 -16.14 15.75
CA GLN A 71 -8.47 -17.09 14.87
C GLN A 71 -8.84 -16.53 13.48
N PRO A 72 -9.41 -15.31 13.35
CA PRO A 72 -9.76 -14.78 12.03
C PRO A 72 -8.55 -14.71 11.08
N LEU A 73 -7.40 -14.22 11.56
CA LEU A 73 -6.20 -14.11 10.73
C LEU A 73 -5.62 -15.49 10.40
N LEU A 74 -5.55 -16.40 11.37
CA LEU A 74 -5.05 -17.75 11.12
C LEU A 74 -5.93 -18.51 10.12
N GLN A 75 -7.26 -18.33 10.19
CA GLN A 75 -8.19 -18.90 9.23
C GLN A 75 -8.01 -18.32 7.84
N ALA A 76 -7.89 -16.98 7.71
CA ALA A 76 -7.62 -16.34 6.43
C ALA A 76 -6.31 -16.84 5.80
N LEU A 77 -5.24 -17.00 6.58
CA LEU A 77 -3.97 -17.54 6.08
C LEU A 77 -4.09 -19.02 5.66
N ARG A 78 -4.86 -19.85 6.37
CA ARG A 78 -5.12 -21.25 5.95
C ARG A 78 -5.89 -21.33 4.63
N GLN A 79 -6.82 -20.41 4.41
CA GLN A 79 -7.62 -20.35 3.17
C GLN A 79 -6.82 -19.84 1.98
N HIS A 80 -5.78 -19.04 2.22
CA HIS A 80 -5.03 -18.34 1.17
C HIS A 80 -3.53 -18.64 1.26
N PRO A 81 -3.05 -19.74 0.64
CA PRO A 81 -1.65 -20.20 0.74
C PRO A 81 -0.60 -19.16 0.34
N ALA A 82 -0.89 -18.34 -0.68
CA ALA A 82 -0.02 -17.24 -1.09
C ALA A 82 0.28 -16.28 0.08
N TRP A 83 -0.76 -15.92 0.84
CA TRP A 83 -0.64 -15.05 2.01
C TRP A 83 0.00 -15.75 3.21
N ALA A 84 -0.27 -17.05 3.40
CA ALA A 84 0.43 -17.84 4.42
C ALA A 84 1.95 -17.82 4.20
N ARG A 85 2.42 -18.04 2.96
CA ARG A 85 3.85 -17.99 2.62
C ARG A 85 4.43 -16.60 2.80
N LEU A 86 3.70 -15.55 2.43
CA LEU A 86 4.10 -14.17 2.69
C LEU A 86 4.32 -13.91 4.20
N PHE A 87 3.38 -14.32 5.04
CA PHE A 87 3.44 -14.13 6.49
C PHE A 87 4.51 -14.99 7.16
N ALA A 88 4.77 -16.19 6.63
CA ALA A 88 5.85 -17.06 7.10
C ALA A 88 7.22 -16.46 6.79
N ARG A 89 7.39 -15.86 5.59
CA ARG A 89 8.63 -15.16 5.20
C ARG A 89 8.89 -13.91 6.03
N ASP A 90 7.85 -13.18 6.39
CA ASP A 90 7.98 -11.95 7.19
C ASP A 90 7.00 -11.91 8.37
N PRO A 91 7.44 -12.39 9.55
CA PRO A 91 6.63 -12.36 10.77
C PRO A 91 6.22 -10.95 11.23
N ARG A 92 6.78 -9.87 10.67
CA ARG A 92 6.36 -8.50 11.02
C ARG A 92 4.88 -8.25 10.73
N TYR A 93 4.27 -8.95 9.77
CA TYR A 93 2.85 -8.79 9.48
C TYR A 93 1.95 -9.24 10.66
N PHE A 94 2.32 -10.28 11.40
CA PHE A 94 1.63 -10.65 12.65
C PHE A 94 1.77 -9.58 13.74
N HIS A 95 2.96 -8.98 13.85
CA HIS A 95 3.14 -7.85 14.75
C HIS A 95 2.32 -6.64 14.30
N CYS A 96 2.24 -6.37 12.99
CA CYS A 96 1.40 -5.32 12.43
C CYS A 96 -0.06 -5.51 12.85
N ALA A 97 -0.63 -6.69 12.61
CA ALA A 97 -1.99 -7.06 12.98
C ALA A 97 -2.30 -6.78 14.47
N SER A 98 -1.38 -7.15 15.37
CA SER A 98 -1.57 -7.02 16.82
C SER A 98 -1.15 -5.66 17.39
N SER A 99 -0.44 -4.83 16.62
CA SER A 99 0.13 -3.58 17.13
C SER A 99 -0.47 -2.33 16.54
N HIS A 100 -0.58 -2.25 15.21
CA HIS A 100 -1.00 -1.06 14.49
C HIS A 100 -1.35 -1.48 13.06
N PHE A 101 -2.59 -1.25 12.63
CA PHE A 101 -3.02 -1.57 11.28
C PHE A 101 -4.16 -0.66 10.84
N ILE A 102 -3.97 0.05 9.72
CA ILE A 102 -4.92 0.88 8.97
C ILE A 102 -5.45 2.10 9.72
N ASP A 103 -6.13 1.89 10.84
CA ASP A 103 -6.79 2.94 11.60
C ASP A 103 -6.33 2.85 13.05
N ARG A 104 -5.80 3.95 13.58
CA ARG A 104 -5.29 3.99 14.96
C ARG A 104 -6.38 3.81 16.01
N ARG A 105 -7.65 4.09 15.68
CA ARG A 105 -8.80 3.93 16.56
C ARG A 105 -9.13 2.46 16.80
N HIS A 106 -8.75 1.57 15.88
CA HIS A 106 -8.98 0.15 16.04
C HIS A 106 -8.23 -0.40 17.25
N GLY A 107 -8.94 -1.15 18.10
CA GLY A 107 -8.35 -2.03 19.11
C GLY A 107 -7.67 -3.25 18.49
N MET A 108 -7.02 -4.07 19.30
CA MET A 108 -6.27 -5.25 18.82
C MET A 108 -7.13 -6.24 18.05
N GLY A 109 -8.30 -6.61 18.58
CA GLY A 109 -9.22 -7.53 17.91
C GLY A 109 -9.72 -6.97 16.58
N GLN A 110 -10.06 -5.68 16.53
CA GLN A 110 -10.49 -5.00 15.30
C GLN A 110 -9.38 -4.98 14.25
N ARG A 111 -8.11 -4.73 14.63
CA ARG A 111 -6.98 -4.75 13.69
C ARG A 111 -6.72 -6.14 13.09
N ILE A 112 -6.76 -7.18 13.93
CA ILE A 112 -6.56 -8.56 13.46
C ILE A 112 -7.72 -8.97 12.53
N THR A 113 -8.95 -8.61 12.89
CA THR A 113 -10.13 -8.87 12.06
C THR A 113 -10.07 -8.11 10.74
N ALA A 114 -9.70 -6.83 10.77
CA ALA A 114 -9.53 -6.01 9.57
C ALA A 114 -8.45 -6.56 8.64
N MET A 115 -7.33 -7.03 9.18
CA MET A 115 -6.29 -7.69 8.37
C MET A 115 -6.77 -9.00 7.77
N ALA A 116 -7.52 -9.82 8.53
CA ALA A 116 -8.09 -11.06 7.99
C ALA A 116 -9.06 -10.78 6.83
N ALA A 117 -9.95 -9.79 7.00
CA ALA A 117 -10.87 -9.35 5.96
C ALA A 117 -10.14 -8.80 4.73
N ASP A 118 -9.10 -7.99 4.93
CA ASP A 118 -8.22 -7.47 3.88
C ASP A 118 -7.58 -8.59 3.05
N LEU A 119 -7.02 -9.61 3.70
CA LEU A 119 -6.42 -10.76 3.01
C LEU A 119 -7.46 -11.56 2.20
N HIS A 120 -8.66 -11.76 2.75
CA HIS A 120 -9.71 -12.50 2.06
C HIS A 120 -10.24 -11.72 0.85
N ALA A 121 -10.51 -10.43 1.01
CA ALA A 121 -10.96 -9.57 -0.07
C ALA A 121 -9.87 -9.33 -1.14
N ALA A 122 -8.61 -9.22 -0.73
CA ALA A 122 -7.48 -9.15 -1.67
C ALA A 122 -7.35 -10.43 -2.51
N ALA A 123 -7.48 -11.62 -1.88
CA ALA A 123 -7.45 -12.87 -2.63
C ALA A 123 -8.58 -12.96 -3.67
N ALA A 124 -9.79 -12.51 -3.31
CA ALA A 124 -10.92 -12.46 -4.23
C ALA A 124 -10.71 -11.45 -5.37
N ALA A 125 -10.19 -10.26 -5.06
CA ALA A 125 -9.98 -9.20 -6.04
C ALA A 125 -8.82 -9.49 -7.02
N LEU A 126 -7.77 -10.16 -6.55
CA LEU A 126 -6.58 -10.45 -7.34
C LEU A 126 -6.68 -11.80 -8.07
N GLY A 127 -7.45 -12.74 -7.54
CA GLY A 127 -7.44 -14.12 -8.03
C GLY A 127 -6.14 -14.85 -7.70
N PRO A 128 -6.07 -16.17 -7.95
CA PRO A 128 -4.98 -17.02 -7.48
C PRO A 128 -3.63 -16.65 -8.10
N ALA A 129 -3.57 -16.42 -9.42
CA ALA A 129 -2.31 -16.16 -10.11
C ALA A 129 -1.63 -14.86 -9.64
N LEU A 130 -2.39 -13.77 -9.51
CA LEU A 130 -1.83 -12.52 -8.98
C LEU A 130 -1.54 -12.59 -7.48
N ALA A 131 -2.36 -13.29 -6.70
CA ALA A 131 -2.08 -13.50 -5.29
C ALA A 131 -0.74 -14.24 -5.09
N GLU A 132 -0.48 -15.27 -5.89
CA GLU A 132 0.81 -15.98 -5.88
C GLU A 132 1.97 -15.09 -6.29
N ARG A 133 1.82 -14.36 -7.40
CA ARG A 133 2.83 -13.41 -7.89
C ARG A 133 3.19 -12.38 -6.80
N ILE A 134 2.19 -11.69 -6.25
CA ILE A 134 2.39 -10.65 -5.24
C ILE A 134 2.88 -11.26 -3.91
N GLY A 135 2.35 -12.41 -3.50
CA GLY A 135 2.75 -13.13 -2.28
C GLY A 135 4.20 -13.62 -2.31
N SER A 136 4.72 -13.92 -3.51
CA SER A 136 6.15 -14.19 -3.73
C SER A 136 7.03 -12.94 -3.68
N GLY A 137 6.43 -11.75 -3.62
CA GLY A 137 7.10 -10.45 -3.61
C GLY A 137 7.34 -9.88 -5.01
N GLN A 138 6.77 -10.48 -6.06
CA GLN A 138 6.85 -9.96 -7.42
C GLN A 138 5.70 -8.97 -7.67
N PRO A 139 5.98 -7.70 -7.95
CA PRO A 139 4.94 -6.74 -8.29
C PRO A 139 4.37 -6.99 -9.69
N LEU A 140 3.17 -6.47 -9.93
CA LEU A 140 2.53 -6.41 -11.24
C LEU A 140 2.69 -5.00 -11.80
N ARG A 141 3.39 -4.86 -12.93
CA ARG A 141 3.41 -3.61 -13.69
C ARG A 141 2.05 -3.43 -14.37
N LEU A 142 1.43 -2.27 -14.17
CA LEU A 142 0.08 -1.97 -14.64
C LEU A 142 0.06 -1.05 -15.85
N TRP A 143 0.98 -0.08 -15.89
CA TRP A 143 1.02 0.98 -16.88
C TRP A 143 2.39 1.65 -16.84
N SER A 144 2.79 2.33 -17.92
CA SER A 144 3.99 3.16 -18.00
C SER A 144 3.62 4.59 -18.32
N LEU A 145 4.07 5.54 -17.50
CA LEU A 145 3.94 6.97 -17.77
C LEU A 145 4.83 7.40 -18.94
N ASN A 146 6.01 6.77 -19.02
CA ASN A 146 7.01 6.89 -20.09
C ASN A 146 7.99 5.71 -19.95
N ASP A 147 9.07 5.71 -20.73
CA ASP A 147 10.07 4.64 -20.74
C ASP A 147 10.78 4.48 -19.38
N ASP A 148 10.87 5.54 -18.58
CA ASP A 148 11.60 5.55 -17.32
C ASP A 148 10.73 5.30 -16.09
N VAL A 149 9.44 5.62 -16.16
CA VAL A 149 8.52 5.64 -15.02
C VAL A 149 7.31 4.76 -15.27
N HIS A 150 7.07 3.81 -14.38
CA HIS A 150 5.93 2.90 -14.43
C HIS A 150 5.12 2.87 -13.14
N LEU A 151 3.86 2.49 -13.30
CA LEU A 151 2.93 2.17 -12.24
C LEU A 151 2.95 0.65 -11.99
N GLN A 152 2.98 0.25 -10.72
CA GLN A 152 2.85 -1.14 -10.34
C GLN A 152 1.97 -1.33 -9.09
N LEU A 153 1.33 -2.50 -9.01
CA LEU A 153 0.69 -3.04 -7.81
C LEU A 153 1.63 -4.03 -7.13
N GLY A 154 1.72 -3.97 -5.81
CA GLY A 154 2.45 -4.98 -5.03
C GLY A 154 2.30 -4.76 -3.52
N LEU A 155 3.19 -5.39 -2.76
CA LEU A 155 3.29 -5.18 -1.32
C LEU A 155 3.71 -3.74 -1.01
N ASN A 156 3.13 -3.19 0.05
CA ASN A 156 3.51 -1.88 0.56
C ASN A 156 4.85 -1.95 1.31
N ASP A 157 5.90 -1.49 0.66
CA ASP A 157 7.27 -1.48 1.18
C ASP A 157 7.65 -0.19 1.93
N CYS A 158 6.69 0.73 2.12
CA CYS A 158 6.91 2.00 2.81
C CYS A 158 6.18 2.07 4.15
N SER A 159 4.88 1.82 4.11
CA SER A 159 3.96 2.03 5.22
C SER A 159 3.03 0.84 5.40
N TYR A 160 3.53 -0.39 5.42
CA TYR A 160 2.71 -1.62 5.54
C TYR A 160 1.70 -1.66 6.71
N HIS A 161 1.87 -0.81 7.72
CA HIS A 161 0.94 -0.63 8.84
C HIS A 161 -0.26 0.25 8.50
N GLU A 162 -0.22 0.95 7.38
CA GLU A 162 -1.26 1.78 6.77
C GLU A 162 -1.78 1.06 5.51
N GLY A 163 -1.86 -0.28 5.52
CA GLY A 163 -2.30 -1.11 4.39
C GLY A 163 -1.18 -1.98 3.82
N LEU A 164 -1.48 -3.26 3.56
CA LEU A 164 -0.51 -4.26 3.10
C LEU A 164 -0.12 -4.09 1.63
N TRP A 165 -0.99 -3.45 0.84
CA TRP A 165 -0.85 -3.32 -0.61
C TRP A 165 -0.60 -1.87 -0.98
N ALA A 166 0.03 -1.66 -2.14
CA ALA A 166 0.23 -0.32 -2.67
C ALA A 166 0.21 -0.31 -4.20
N LEU A 167 -0.34 0.78 -4.75
CA LEU A 167 0.04 1.24 -6.08
C LEU A 167 1.21 2.20 -5.94
N SER A 168 2.25 1.98 -6.72
CA SER A 168 3.47 2.80 -6.67
C SER A 168 3.94 3.21 -8.06
N LEU A 169 4.29 4.49 -8.20
CA LEU A 169 5.08 4.99 -9.31
C LEU A 169 6.55 4.75 -9.00
N ARG A 170 7.26 4.08 -9.90
CA ARG A 170 8.68 3.75 -9.75
C ARG A 170 9.45 4.09 -11.00
N ASP A 171 10.74 4.33 -10.83
CA ASP A 171 11.66 4.34 -11.97
C ASP A 171 12.16 2.91 -12.31
N ASN A 172 12.88 2.78 -13.42
CA ASN A 172 13.46 1.51 -13.86
C ASN A 172 14.53 0.94 -12.91
N ALA A 173 15.10 1.76 -12.03
CA ALA A 173 15.99 1.29 -10.96
C ALA A 173 15.21 0.71 -9.75
N GLY A 174 13.87 0.70 -9.82
CA GLY A 174 13.00 0.21 -8.76
C GLY A 174 12.78 1.20 -7.62
N ARG A 175 13.32 2.43 -7.72
CA ARG A 175 13.11 3.45 -6.70
C ARG A 175 11.67 3.93 -6.75
N ARG A 176 11.00 3.88 -5.60
CA ARG A 176 9.64 4.40 -5.42
C ARG A 176 9.66 5.91 -5.41
N LEU A 177 8.95 6.50 -6.37
CA LEU A 177 8.77 7.94 -6.49
C LEU A 177 7.56 8.42 -5.70
N TYR A 178 6.44 7.69 -5.83
CA TYR A 178 5.17 8.01 -5.19
C TYR A 178 4.39 6.73 -4.92
N TYR A 179 3.53 6.73 -3.90
CA TYR A 179 2.62 5.61 -3.67
C TYR A 179 1.32 6.01 -2.99
N VAL A 180 0.33 5.14 -3.18
CA VAL A 180 -0.91 5.10 -2.41
C VAL A 180 -1.02 3.71 -1.78
N SER A 181 -1.13 3.68 -0.45
CA SER A 181 -1.39 2.43 0.27
C SER A 181 -2.88 2.12 0.24
N LEU A 182 -3.21 0.84 0.21
CA LEU A 182 -4.59 0.38 0.14
C LEU A 182 -4.82 -0.84 1.02
N SER A 183 -6.07 -0.97 1.46
CA SER A 183 -6.60 -2.17 2.08
C SER A 183 -8.00 -2.43 1.53
N PHE A 184 -8.27 -3.68 1.20
CA PHE A 184 -9.59 -4.15 0.82
C PHE A 184 -10.45 -4.33 2.08
N ARG A 185 -11.71 -3.91 2.00
CA ARG A 185 -12.68 -4.02 3.08
C ARG A 185 -13.96 -4.63 2.55
N ASP A 186 -14.34 -5.75 3.15
CA ASP A 186 -15.60 -6.46 2.90
C ASP A 186 -15.88 -6.80 1.42
N GLY A 187 -14.84 -6.86 0.58
CA GLY A 187 -14.95 -7.12 -0.87
C GLY A 187 -15.65 -6.01 -1.69
N GLN A 188 -16.15 -4.97 -1.04
CA GLN A 188 -16.95 -3.91 -1.68
C GLN A 188 -16.29 -2.54 -1.60
N ALA A 189 -15.31 -2.38 -0.71
CA ALA A 189 -14.62 -1.13 -0.48
C ALA A 189 -13.11 -1.28 -0.54
N VAL A 190 -12.44 -0.23 -1.00
CA VAL A 190 -11.00 -0.04 -0.81
C VAL A 190 -10.80 1.18 0.07
N LEU A 191 -10.04 1.01 1.14
CA LEU A 191 -9.61 2.08 2.01
C LEU A 191 -8.22 2.54 1.57
N VAL A 192 -8.00 3.85 1.62
CA VAL A 192 -6.76 4.55 1.29
C VAL A 192 -6.22 5.21 2.56
N PRO A 193 -5.32 4.53 3.28
CA PRO A 193 -4.78 5.09 4.51
C PRO A 193 -3.78 6.20 4.24
N THR A 194 -2.84 6.00 3.32
CA THR A 194 -1.80 6.99 3.04
C THR A 194 -1.54 7.15 1.56
N LEU A 195 -1.24 8.39 1.17
CA LEU A 195 -0.74 8.73 -0.14
C LEU A 195 0.44 9.69 0.05
N GLN A 196 1.64 9.26 -0.30
CA GLN A 196 2.86 10.02 -0.02
C GLN A 196 3.87 9.97 -1.17
N GLY A 197 4.66 11.04 -1.26
CA GLY A 197 5.71 11.23 -2.24
C GLY A 197 7.09 10.75 -1.79
N PRO A 198 8.15 11.15 -2.49
CA PRO A 198 9.50 10.66 -2.27
C PRO A 198 10.01 11.08 -0.89
N ALA A 199 10.72 10.17 -0.21
CA ALA A 199 11.24 10.38 1.13
C ALA A 199 12.58 11.14 1.17
N GLY A 200 13.13 11.50 -0.01
CA GLY A 200 14.43 12.13 -0.21
C GLY A 200 14.56 13.54 0.38
N GLY A 201 15.74 14.14 0.17
CA GLY A 201 15.99 15.55 0.48
C GLY A 201 14.99 16.45 -0.23
N GLU A 202 14.75 17.65 0.31
CA GLU A 202 13.67 18.52 -0.16
C GLU A 202 13.79 18.89 -1.66
N ASP A 203 15.02 19.10 -2.15
CA ASP A 203 15.27 19.44 -3.55
C ASP A 203 15.04 18.26 -4.52
N ASP A 204 15.42 17.05 -4.12
CA ASP A 204 15.13 15.82 -4.89
C ASP A 204 13.61 15.61 -4.96
N ALA A 205 12.91 15.77 -3.83
CA ALA A 205 11.46 15.63 -3.78
C ALA A 205 10.73 16.65 -4.68
N ARG A 206 11.12 17.94 -4.63
CA ARG A 206 10.56 18.97 -5.52
C ARG A 206 10.85 18.68 -6.99
N THR A 207 12.04 18.19 -7.31
CA THR A 207 12.42 17.82 -8.68
C THR A 207 11.56 16.67 -9.20
N VAL A 208 11.42 15.59 -8.41
CA VAL A 208 10.55 14.46 -8.76
C VAL A 208 9.10 14.91 -8.96
N ILE A 209 8.57 15.74 -8.06
CA ILE A 209 7.20 16.27 -8.17
C ILE A 209 7.03 17.05 -9.48
N ARG A 210 7.95 17.97 -9.78
CA ARG A 210 7.89 18.81 -10.98
C ARG A 210 7.98 17.97 -12.25
N THR A 211 8.89 17.01 -12.29
CA THR A 211 9.09 16.12 -13.43
C THR A 211 7.86 15.27 -13.69
N LEU A 212 7.35 14.57 -12.66
CA LEU A 212 6.15 13.75 -12.78
C LEU A 212 4.92 14.57 -13.18
N THR A 213 4.76 15.75 -12.57
CA THR A 213 3.64 16.65 -12.90
C THR A 213 3.71 17.10 -14.36
N LYS A 214 4.90 17.44 -14.87
CA LYS A 214 5.08 17.80 -16.29
C LYS A 214 4.77 16.62 -17.22
N GLN A 215 5.28 15.43 -16.89
CA GLN A 215 5.04 14.20 -17.67
C GLN A 215 3.58 13.77 -17.67
N ALA A 216 2.84 14.05 -16.60
CA ALA A 216 1.40 13.77 -16.49
C ALA A 216 0.51 14.96 -16.94
N ASP A 217 0.97 15.77 -17.91
CA ASP A 217 0.25 16.93 -18.45
C ASP A 217 -0.34 17.86 -17.37
N GLY A 218 0.48 18.17 -16.36
CA GLY A 218 0.12 19.04 -15.24
C GLY A 218 -0.74 18.38 -14.16
N LEU A 219 -0.97 17.07 -14.21
CA LEU A 219 -1.68 16.34 -13.15
C LEU A 219 -0.71 16.03 -12.00
N ARG A 220 -1.11 16.37 -10.78
CA ARG A 220 -0.31 16.09 -9.57
C ARG A 220 -0.16 14.57 -9.38
N PRO A 221 1.02 14.05 -8.97
CA PRO A 221 1.24 12.61 -8.81
C PRO A 221 0.21 11.92 -7.91
N GLN A 222 -0.29 12.62 -6.89
CA GLN A 222 -1.33 12.11 -6.00
C GLN A 222 -2.66 11.89 -6.71
N ALA A 223 -3.07 12.82 -7.57
CA ALA A 223 -4.28 12.69 -8.36
C ALA A 223 -4.13 11.60 -9.42
N LEU A 224 -2.95 11.46 -10.03
CA LEU A 224 -2.64 10.38 -10.97
C LEU A 224 -2.77 9.00 -10.30
N LEU A 225 -2.18 8.83 -9.11
CA LEU A 225 -2.30 7.57 -8.34
C LEU A 225 -3.74 7.26 -7.94
N LEU A 226 -4.52 8.26 -7.55
CA LEU A 226 -5.93 8.04 -7.20
C LEU A 226 -6.76 7.68 -8.43
N ALA A 227 -6.48 8.28 -9.59
CA ALA A 227 -7.13 7.91 -10.85
C ALA A 227 -6.77 6.47 -11.26
N ALA A 228 -5.51 6.06 -11.09
CA ALA A 228 -5.09 4.67 -11.29
C ALA A 228 -5.79 3.71 -10.33
N LEU A 229 -5.94 4.10 -9.06
CA LEU A 229 -6.65 3.32 -8.06
C LEU A 229 -8.14 3.16 -8.40
N ARG A 230 -8.78 4.21 -8.93
CA ARG A 230 -10.17 4.13 -9.44
C ARG A 230 -10.29 3.14 -10.59
N ALA A 231 -9.37 3.17 -11.55
CA ALA A 231 -9.34 2.19 -12.64
C ALA A 231 -9.15 0.75 -12.12
N ALA A 232 -8.30 0.56 -11.10
CA ALA A 232 -8.14 -0.71 -10.44
C ALA A 232 -9.41 -1.16 -9.69
N CYS A 233 -10.10 -0.24 -9.00
CA CYS A 233 -11.38 -0.52 -8.34
C CYS A 233 -12.44 -0.99 -9.35
N THR A 234 -12.50 -0.39 -10.54
CA THR A 234 -13.37 -0.86 -11.62
C THR A 234 -13.06 -2.30 -12.02
N ALA A 235 -11.77 -2.64 -12.19
CA ALA A 235 -11.35 -4.01 -12.52
C ALA A 235 -11.71 -5.02 -11.41
N TRP A 236 -11.57 -4.61 -10.15
CA TRP A 236 -11.91 -5.42 -8.97
C TRP A 236 -13.42 -5.43 -8.64
N ARG A 237 -14.24 -4.67 -9.39
CA ARG A 237 -15.67 -4.48 -9.12
C ARG A 237 -15.96 -3.91 -7.72
N VAL A 238 -15.03 -3.12 -7.19
CA VAL A 238 -15.16 -2.39 -5.93
C VAL A 238 -16.07 -1.18 -6.12
N GLN A 239 -17.04 -1.01 -5.24
CA GLN A 239 -18.07 0.03 -5.35
C GLN A 239 -17.76 1.28 -4.51
N HIS A 240 -16.97 1.12 -3.46
CA HIS A 240 -16.69 2.18 -2.51
C HIS A 240 -15.19 2.44 -2.39
N LEU A 241 -14.81 3.72 -2.45
CA LEU A 241 -13.45 4.16 -2.17
C LEU A 241 -13.49 5.07 -0.95
N ALA A 242 -12.65 4.79 0.04
CA ALA A 242 -12.62 5.56 1.28
C ALA A 242 -11.21 6.06 1.58
N GLY A 243 -11.08 7.28 2.12
CA GLY A 243 -9.82 7.86 2.57
C GLY A 243 -9.76 7.94 4.10
N ILE A 244 -8.58 7.74 4.70
CA ILE A 244 -8.41 7.95 6.15
C ILE A 244 -7.98 9.39 6.43
N ALA A 245 -8.66 10.01 7.40
CA ALA A 245 -8.31 11.33 7.90
C ALA A 245 -6.95 11.30 8.65
N PRO A 246 -6.09 12.34 8.53
CA PRO A 246 -4.74 12.36 9.13
C PRO A 246 -4.68 12.05 10.63
N GLU A 247 -5.68 12.50 11.39
CA GLU A 247 -5.85 12.27 12.82
C GLU A 247 -6.06 10.80 13.18
N HIS A 248 -6.42 9.97 12.20
CA HIS A 248 -6.66 8.53 12.32
C HIS A 248 -5.50 7.67 11.78
N HIS A 249 -4.47 8.29 11.17
CA HIS A 249 -3.27 7.57 10.71
C HIS A 249 -2.52 6.93 11.89
N VAL A 250 -2.09 5.69 11.71
CA VAL A 250 -1.27 4.94 12.68
C VAL A 250 -0.04 5.75 13.10
N LYS A 251 0.66 6.37 12.15
CA LYS A 251 1.85 7.19 12.42
C LYS A 251 1.57 8.68 12.65
N GLY A 252 0.31 9.10 12.73
CA GLY A 252 -0.07 10.52 12.86
C GLY A 252 0.72 11.28 13.94
N ARG A 253 0.92 10.69 15.14
CA ARG A 253 1.67 11.32 16.25
C ARG A 253 3.16 11.58 15.96
N TRP A 254 3.80 10.75 15.13
CA TRP A 254 5.23 10.88 14.82
C TRP A 254 5.48 11.81 13.63
N ASN A 255 4.55 11.83 12.68
CA ASN A 255 4.61 12.70 11.50
C ASN A 255 4.22 14.14 11.83
N LEU A 256 3.32 14.37 12.79
CA LEU A 256 2.93 15.72 13.26
C LEU A 256 4.07 16.50 13.94
N ARG A 257 5.14 15.83 14.40
CA ARG A 257 6.27 16.46 15.12
C ARG A 257 7.42 16.88 14.21
N LYS A 258 7.49 16.40 12.96
CA LYS A 258 8.57 16.73 12.03
C LYS A 258 8.00 17.59 10.93
N ASN A 259 8.35 18.87 10.96
CA ASN A 259 7.89 19.96 10.10
C ASN A 259 8.28 19.80 8.61
N ARG A 260 8.02 18.64 8.01
CA ARG A 260 8.23 18.33 6.58
C ARG A 260 6.89 18.54 5.86
N LEU A 261 6.92 19.17 4.68
CA LEU A 261 5.78 19.47 3.79
C LEU A 261 4.49 18.73 4.15
N ARG A 262 3.57 19.44 4.82
CA ARG A 262 2.31 18.88 5.29
C ARG A 262 1.38 18.71 4.10
N PHE A 263 1.12 17.45 3.71
CA PHE A 263 0.10 17.14 2.70
C PHE A 263 -1.28 17.42 3.29
N ASP A 264 -2.06 18.28 2.63
CA ASP A 264 -3.43 18.59 3.01
C ASP A 264 -4.38 17.49 2.52
N TYR A 265 -4.56 16.45 3.35
CA TYR A 265 -5.48 15.35 3.06
C TYR A 265 -6.94 15.82 2.92
N PRO A 266 -7.53 16.60 3.85
CA PRO A 266 -8.90 17.10 3.68
C PRO A 266 -9.10 17.86 2.37
N GLY A 267 -8.22 18.82 2.05
CA GLY A 267 -8.30 19.57 0.80
C GLY A 267 -8.16 18.66 -0.42
N PHE A 268 -7.21 17.71 -0.40
CA PHE A 268 -7.06 16.73 -1.47
C PHE A 268 -8.31 15.85 -1.63
N TRP A 269 -8.91 15.36 -0.55
CA TRP A 269 -10.12 14.54 -0.64
C TRP A 269 -11.28 15.32 -1.24
N GLN A 270 -11.49 16.58 -0.83
CA GLN A 270 -12.51 17.45 -1.43
C GLN A 270 -12.25 17.69 -2.92
N GLU A 271 -11.01 18.00 -3.32
CA GLU A 271 -10.62 18.16 -4.72
C GLU A 271 -10.94 16.91 -5.57
N GLN A 272 -10.88 15.73 -4.96
CA GLN A 272 -11.16 14.44 -5.59
C GLN A 272 -12.62 14.01 -5.49
N GLY A 273 -13.53 14.90 -5.09
CA GLY A 273 -14.97 14.65 -4.95
C GLY A 273 -15.35 13.92 -3.66
N GLY A 274 -14.45 13.89 -2.69
CA GLY A 274 -14.65 13.24 -1.42
C GLY A 274 -15.42 14.09 -0.42
N HIS A 275 -16.18 13.43 0.45
CA HIS A 275 -16.88 14.06 1.57
C HIS A 275 -16.66 13.27 2.87
N PRO A 276 -16.65 13.93 4.04
CA PRO A 276 -16.57 13.23 5.33
C PRO A 276 -17.74 12.26 5.52
N ALA A 277 -17.47 11.08 6.07
CA ALA A 277 -18.45 10.07 6.44
C ALA A 277 -18.63 10.00 7.97
N ALA A 278 -19.75 9.42 8.41
CA ALA A 278 -20.09 9.31 9.83
C ALA A 278 -19.07 8.47 10.64
N ASP A 279 -18.35 7.55 10.00
CA ASP A 279 -17.31 6.73 10.62
C ASP A 279 -15.96 7.46 10.76
N GLY A 280 -15.88 8.73 10.36
CA GLY A 280 -14.65 9.54 10.39
C GLY A 280 -13.65 9.22 9.28
N HIS A 281 -14.06 8.44 8.27
CA HIS A 281 -13.36 8.34 6.99
C HIS A 281 -13.92 9.36 5.99
N TRP A 282 -13.32 9.42 4.81
CA TRP A 282 -13.81 10.18 3.66
C TRP A 282 -14.38 9.21 2.64
N THR A 283 -15.57 9.46 2.11
CA THR A 283 -16.12 8.69 0.99
C THR A 283 -15.73 9.37 -0.31
N LEU A 284 -15.19 8.61 -1.26
CA LEU A 284 -14.80 9.06 -2.58
C LEU A 284 -15.56 8.29 -3.67
N PRO A 285 -15.95 8.94 -4.78
CA PRO A 285 -16.55 8.25 -5.90
C PRO A 285 -15.49 7.40 -6.61
N VAL A 286 -15.84 6.15 -6.98
CA VAL A 286 -15.00 5.29 -7.83
C VAL A 286 -14.95 5.86 -9.25
N VAL A 287 -16.10 6.28 -9.78
CA VAL A 287 -16.20 6.97 -11.08
C VAL A 287 -16.27 8.47 -10.81
N LEU A 288 -15.23 9.20 -11.19
CA LEU A 288 -15.26 10.66 -11.13
C LEU A 288 -15.94 11.18 -12.41
N ALA A 289 -16.88 12.13 -12.25
CA ALA A 289 -17.43 12.84 -13.39
C ALA A 289 -16.30 13.56 -14.15
N SER A 290 -16.16 13.23 -15.44
CA SER A 290 -15.20 13.92 -16.31
C SER A 290 -15.63 15.37 -16.47
N ARG A 291 -14.66 16.29 -16.39
CA ARG A 291 -14.90 17.69 -16.76
C ARG A 291 -14.74 17.80 -18.26
N ALA A 292 -15.68 18.46 -18.93
CA ALA A 292 -15.65 18.60 -20.36
C ALA A 292 -14.39 19.43 -20.74
N PRO A 293 -13.59 19.01 -21.74
CA PRO A 293 -12.43 19.80 -22.19
C PRO A 293 -12.80 21.24 -22.56
N GLU A 294 -14.04 21.49 -22.94
CA GLU A 294 -14.65 22.78 -23.28
C GLU A 294 -14.69 23.73 -22.07
N ASP A 295 -14.79 23.18 -20.85
CA ASP A 295 -14.78 23.91 -19.57
C ASP A 295 -13.38 24.47 -19.24
N ALA A 296 -12.34 24.00 -19.93
CA ALA A 296 -10.99 24.51 -19.75
C ALA A 296 -10.80 25.84 -20.54
N PRO A 297 -10.06 26.81 -19.96
CA PRO A 297 -9.64 28.01 -20.68
C PRO A 297 -8.99 27.67 -22.02
N SER A 298 -9.28 28.43 -23.08
CA SER A 298 -8.88 28.12 -24.46
C SER A 298 -7.39 27.75 -24.60
N ASN A 299 -6.51 28.51 -23.93
CA ASN A 299 -5.06 28.30 -23.93
C ASN A 299 -4.59 27.01 -23.19
N LYS A 300 -5.46 26.35 -22.42
CA LYS A 300 -5.17 25.10 -21.69
C LYS A 300 -5.90 23.89 -22.26
N ARG A 301 -6.85 24.05 -23.20
CA ARG A 301 -7.65 22.95 -23.76
C ARG A 301 -6.81 21.80 -24.32
N ALA A 302 -5.72 22.11 -25.03
CA ALA A 302 -4.83 21.08 -25.57
C ALA A 302 -4.17 20.22 -24.47
N MET A 303 -3.73 20.85 -23.37
CA MET A 303 -3.17 20.13 -22.22
C MET A 303 -4.24 19.27 -21.52
N TYR A 304 -5.46 19.78 -21.34
CA TYR A 304 -6.55 19.01 -20.73
C TYR A 304 -6.95 17.80 -21.59
N ARG A 305 -6.99 17.95 -22.92
CA ARG A 305 -7.24 16.82 -23.83
C ARG A 305 -6.16 15.74 -23.73
N ARG A 306 -4.87 16.11 -23.74
CA ARG A 306 -3.78 15.14 -23.57
C ARG A 306 -3.82 14.45 -22.22
N ARG A 307 -4.11 15.20 -21.15
CA ARG A 307 -4.32 14.65 -19.80
C ARG A 307 -5.45 13.63 -19.78
N GLN A 308 -6.59 13.92 -20.41
CA GLN A 308 -7.70 12.98 -20.46
C GLN A 308 -7.33 11.72 -21.23
N ALA A 309 -6.71 11.86 -22.40
CA ALA A 309 -6.21 10.72 -23.16
C ALA A 309 -5.20 9.86 -22.37
N LEU A 310 -4.32 10.49 -21.58
CA LEU A 310 -3.40 9.81 -20.68
C LEU A 310 -4.14 9.02 -19.59
N LEU A 311 -5.17 9.61 -18.98
CA LEU A 311 -5.98 8.93 -17.97
C LEU A 311 -6.77 7.75 -18.55
N ASP A 312 -7.34 7.90 -19.75
CA ASP A 312 -8.11 6.86 -20.44
C ASP A 312 -7.20 5.68 -20.82
N ALA A 313 -6.01 5.97 -21.37
CA ALA A 313 -5.01 4.95 -21.68
C ALA A 313 -4.52 4.21 -20.44
N MET A 314 -4.19 4.96 -19.37
CA MET A 314 -3.82 4.36 -18.08
C MET A 314 -4.93 3.48 -17.52
N ALA A 315 -6.19 3.93 -17.59
CA ALA A 315 -7.32 3.16 -17.09
C ALA A 315 -7.49 1.84 -17.85
N ALA A 316 -7.39 1.87 -19.19
CA ALA A 316 -7.46 0.69 -20.03
C ALA A 316 -6.31 -0.30 -19.73
N ASP A 317 -5.08 0.20 -19.57
CA ASP A 317 -3.91 -0.64 -19.29
C ASP A 317 -3.99 -1.27 -17.89
N VAL A 318 -4.37 -0.50 -16.87
CA VAL A 318 -4.59 -0.99 -15.51
C VAL A 318 -5.64 -2.10 -15.51
N GLN A 319 -6.79 -1.87 -16.15
CA GLN A 319 -7.87 -2.86 -16.22
C GLN A 319 -7.44 -4.13 -16.99
N ARG A 320 -6.71 -3.97 -18.08
CA ARG A 320 -6.17 -5.10 -18.87
C ARG A 320 -5.16 -5.92 -18.07
N ALA A 321 -4.23 -5.27 -17.37
CA ALA A 321 -3.22 -5.94 -16.57
C ALA A 321 -3.83 -6.74 -15.41
N LEU A 322 -4.85 -6.18 -14.75
CA LEU A 322 -5.55 -6.86 -13.66
C LEU A 322 -6.46 -8.00 -14.14
N SER A 323 -7.11 -7.84 -15.30
CA SER A 323 -8.00 -8.86 -15.87
C SER A 323 -7.22 -9.99 -16.56
N GLY A 324 -6.18 -9.65 -17.33
CA GLY A 324 -5.39 -10.60 -18.12
C GLY A 324 -4.54 -11.54 -17.26
N ALA A 325 -4.19 -11.12 -16.05
CA ALA A 325 -3.52 -11.99 -15.08
C ALA A 325 -4.48 -12.89 -14.29
N SER A 326 -5.80 -12.76 -14.49
CA SER A 326 -6.83 -13.61 -13.88
C SER A 326 -7.21 -14.81 -14.75
N ALA A 327 -6.74 -14.88 -16.01
CA ALA A 327 -6.98 -16.03 -16.88
C ALA A 327 -5.98 -17.16 -16.54
N PRO A 328 -6.43 -18.41 -16.32
CA PRO A 328 -5.53 -19.55 -16.32
C PRO A 328 -4.88 -19.66 -17.70
N SER A 329 -3.56 -19.84 -17.71
CA SER A 329 -2.76 -20.02 -18.91
C SER A 329 -3.07 -21.37 -19.57
N GLU A 330 -4.20 -21.46 -20.29
CA GLU A 330 -4.46 -22.46 -21.31
C GLU A 330 -4.13 -21.86 -22.68
N ALA A 331 -2.85 -21.60 -22.94
CA ALA A 331 -2.37 -21.27 -24.27
C ALA A 331 -0.87 -21.52 -24.36
N LEU A 332 -0.46 -22.79 -24.26
CA LEU A 332 0.81 -23.32 -24.76
C LEU A 332 0.77 -24.86 -24.69
N SER A 333 -0.11 -25.48 -25.48
CA SER A 333 -0.08 -26.93 -25.76
C SER A 333 -0.55 -27.28 -27.18
N LEU A 334 -0.59 -26.32 -28.10
CA LEU A 334 -0.92 -26.58 -29.51
C LEU A 334 0.01 -25.75 -30.40
N ALA A 335 1.31 -26.07 -30.34
CA ALA A 335 2.30 -25.83 -31.40
C ALA A 335 3.67 -26.37 -30.97
N ALA A 336 3.83 -27.70 -31.05
CA ALA A 336 5.07 -28.42 -31.37
C ALA A 336 4.82 -29.92 -31.17
#